data_AF-A0A940FMS9-F1
#
_entry.id   AF-A0A940FMS9-F1
#
_cell.length_a   1.000
_cell.length_b   1.000
_cell.length_c   1.000
_cell.angle_alpha   90.00
_cell.angle_beta   90.00
_cell.angle_gamma   90.00
#
_symmetry.space_group_name_H-M   'P 1'
#
loop_
_entity.id
_entity.type
_entity.pdbx_description
1 polymer ?
#
loop_
_entity_poly.entity_id
_entity_poly.type
_entity_poly.pdbx_seq_one_letter_code
_entity_poly.pdbx_strand_id
1 'polypeptide(L)'
;IKEKEFTGTIHVPNFYVRRILRIWPLYYLCIIVGFIGFTLLKKMTGEPIVENANPWYYVFFAANFDIMHTWPEKPDALLLSVLWSVAVEEQFYLTWPLILRIVPLKYYRFVFPSIMVFSLVFRSFNSGDNDHEFAIRYFHTFSVIGDMALGGLFAYLVSYENKFKQFIVNISKPMLLLLYVLTFVVTLFKNEIFVPGIPVIFERIVIAFCFGMIILEQNYAKHSLFKMSNFKVISNLGIYTYGLYCLHFLGLYLAIKVMNGLHLNGSDTWVAFSMMLLALILSIGISLMSYHLFEKWFLKLKDKFAFIVKK
;
A
#
# COMPACT_ATOMS: atom_id res chain seq x y z
N ILE A 1 -1.19 -18.98 -9.43
CA ILE A 1 -0.69 -20.36 -9.18
C ILE A 1 -1.82 -21.34 -9.46
N LYS A 2 -2.84 -21.45 -8.60
CA LYS A 2 -4.01 -22.33 -8.81
C LYS A 2 -4.62 -22.27 -10.22
N GLU A 3 -4.95 -21.07 -10.72
CA GLU A 3 -5.49 -20.91 -12.09
C GLU A 3 -4.60 -21.54 -13.17
N LYS A 4 -3.28 -21.36 -13.06
CA LYS A 4 -2.30 -21.90 -13.98
C LYS A 4 -2.12 -23.42 -13.84
N GLU A 5 -2.30 -23.95 -12.63
CA GLU A 5 -2.29 -25.40 -12.39
C GLU A 5 -3.52 -26.08 -13.02
N PHE A 6 -4.70 -25.45 -12.90
CA PHE A 6 -5.94 -26.01 -13.45
C PHE A 6 -6.09 -25.82 -14.96
N THR A 7 -5.68 -24.68 -15.51
CA THR A 7 -5.95 -24.31 -16.92
C THR A 7 -4.70 -24.32 -17.80
N GLY A 8 -3.51 -24.56 -17.23
CA GLY A 8 -2.22 -24.46 -17.91
C GLY A 8 -1.77 -23.01 -18.21
N THR A 9 -2.65 -22.01 -18.05
CA THR A 9 -2.39 -20.61 -18.39
C THR A 9 -3.00 -19.66 -17.36
N ILE A 10 -2.82 -18.35 -17.55
CA ILE A 10 -3.46 -17.30 -16.75
C ILE A 10 -4.31 -16.46 -17.71
N HIS A 11 -5.58 -16.26 -17.37
CA HIS A 11 -6.49 -15.43 -18.16
C HIS A 11 -6.24 -13.95 -17.86
N VAL A 12 -5.19 -13.41 -18.47
CA VAL A 12 -4.70 -12.04 -18.28
C VAL A 12 -5.80 -10.97 -18.42
N PRO A 13 -6.71 -11.01 -19.41
CA PRO A 13 -7.79 -10.03 -19.49
C PRO A 13 -8.72 -10.03 -18.27
N ASN A 14 -9.04 -11.20 -17.71
CA ASN A 14 -9.88 -11.31 -16.53
C ASN A 14 -9.14 -10.81 -15.29
N PHE A 15 -7.82 -11.00 -15.23
CA PHE A 15 -7.00 -10.40 -14.19
C PHE A 15 -7.09 -8.87 -14.22
N TYR A 16 -6.91 -8.24 -15.39
CA TYR A 16 -6.99 -6.78 -15.51
C TYR A 16 -8.38 -6.24 -15.16
N VAL A 17 -9.45 -6.83 -15.69
CA VAL A 17 -10.82 -6.38 -15.40
C VAL A 17 -11.09 -6.39 -13.90
N ARG A 18 -10.63 -7.41 -13.16
CA ARG A 18 -10.80 -7.48 -11.71
C ARG A 18 -10.01 -6.40 -10.95
N ARG A 19 -8.87 -5.97 -11.47
CA ARG A 19 -8.05 -4.90 -10.85
C ARG A 19 -8.62 -3.53 -11.16
N ILE A 20 -8.98 -3.29 -12.43
CA ILE A 20 -9.69 -2.09 -12.87
C ILE A 20 -10.93 -1.87 -12.01
N LEU A 21 -11.83 -2.84 -11.92
CA LEU A 21 -13.07 -2.70 -11.14
C LEU A 21 -12.86 -2.57 -9.63
N ARG A 22 -11.67 -2.91 -9.12
CA ARG A 22 -11.34 -2.80 -7.69
C ARG A 22 -10.69 -1.46 -7.35
N ILE A 23 -9.82 -0.95 -8.22
CA ILE A 23 -8.89 0.15 -7.91
C ILE A 23 -9.31 1.42 -8.63
N TRP A 24 -9.54 1.34 -9.94
CA TRP A 24 -9.74 2.52 -10.78
C TRP A 24 -10.91 3.41 -10.36
N PRO A 25 -12.11 2.90 -9.98
CA PRO A 25 -13.23 3.76 -9.62
C PRO A 25 -12.86 4.75 -8.52
N LEU A 26 -12.36 4.26 -7.39
CA LEU A 26 -12.03 5.12 -6.27
C LEU A 26 -10.79 5.96 -6.56
N TYR A 27 -9.79 5.41 -7.25
CA TYR A 27 -8.60 6.15 -7.66
C TYR A 27 -8.95 7.39 -8.48
N TYR A 28 -9.78 7.25 -9.52
CA TYR A 28 -10.22 8.37 -10.34
C TYR A 28 -11.16 9.31 -9.59
N LEU A 29 -11.97 8.81 -8.66
CA LEU A 29 -12.73 9.67 -7.74
C LEU A 29 -11.78 10.53 -6.90
N CYS A 30 -10.68 9.98 -6.39
CA CYS A 30 -9.69 10.74 -5.64
C CYS A 30 -8.98 11.79 -6.49
N ILE A 31 -8.69 11.49 -7.77
CA ILE A 31 -8.15 12.47 -8.73
C ILE A 31 -9.13 13.63 -8.92
N ILE A 32 -10.41 13.34 -9.15
CA ILE A 32 -11.45 14.35 -9.34
C ILE A 32 -11.59 15.20 -8.08
N VAL A 33 -11.67 14.57 -6.90
CA VAL A 33 -11.75 15.30 -5.63
C VAL A 33 -10.48 16.11 -5.37
N GLY A 34 -9.30 15.60 -5.70
CA GLY A 34 -8.02 16.29 -5.54
C GLY A 34 -7.90 17.52 -6.43
N PHE A 35 -8.03 17.38 -7.76
CA PHE A 35 -7.85 18.51 -8.67
C PHE A 35 -9.04 19.48 -8.71
N ILE A 36 -10.26 18.97 -8.61
CA ILE A 36 -11.48 19.79 -8.74
C ILE A 36 -12.05 20.12 -7.36
N GLY A 37 -12.25 19.10 -6.52
CA GLY A 37 -12.89 19.27 -5.21
C GLY A 37 -12.13 20.20 -4.27
N PHE A 38 -10.82 20.00 -4.10
CA PHE A 38 -9.99 20.88 -3.25
C PHE A 38 -9.89 22.29 -3.82
N THR A 39 -9.75 22.44 -5.15
CA THR A 39 -9.74 23.75 -5.81
C THR A 39 -11.02 24.54 -5.52
N LEU A 40 -12.19 23.90 -5.63
CA LEU A 40 -13.48 24.52 -5.31
C LEU A 40 -13.57 24.88 -3.82
N LEU A 41 -13.14 23.97 -2.95
CA LEU A 41 -13.18 24.19 -1.50
C LEU A 41 -12.30 25.38 -1.08
N LYS A 42 -11.09 25.47 -1.63
CA LYS A 42 -10.16 26.58 -1.38
C LYS A 42 -10.69 27.90 -1.90
N LYS A 43 -11.30 27.89 -3.08
CA LYS A 43 -11.98 29.08 -3.64
C LYS A 43 -13.07 29.59 -2.70
N MET A 44 -13.83 28.69 -2.06
CA MET A 44 -14.87 29.06 -1.09
C MET A 44 -14.30 29.60 0.22
N THR A 45 -13.14 29.10 0.67
CA THR A 45 -12.48 29.55 1.90
C THR A 45 -11.53 30.73 1.71
N GLY A 46 -11.35 31.21 0.48
CA GLY A 46 -10.43 32.31 0.16
C GLY A 46 -8.94 31.93 0.24
N GLU A 47 -8.62 30.63 0.16
CA GLU A 47 -7.24 30.15 0.20
C GLU A 47 -6.57 30.21 -1.18
N PRO A 48 -5.23 30.39 -1.23
CA PRO A 48 -4.51 30.37 -2.49
C PRO A 48 -4.65 29.00 -3.16
N ILE A 49 -4.98 29.03 -4.46
CA ILE A 49 -5.09 27.85 -5.31
C ILE A 49 -3.76 27.72 -6.05
N VAL A 50 -2.83 26.99 -5.46
CA VAL A 50 -1.54 26.68 -6.08
C VAL A 50 -1.38 25.17 -6.02
N GLU A 51 -1.77 24.48 -7.10
CA GLU A 51 -1.54 23.04 -7.24
C GLU A 51 -0.36 22.82 -8.18
N ASN A 52 0.68 22.18 -7.66
CA ASN A 52 1.92 21.89 -8.39
C ASN A 52 1.88 20.51 -9.05
N ALA A 53 0.91 19.66 -8.70
CA ALA A 53 0.74 18.33 -9.28
C ALA A 53 0.29 18.38 -10.74
N ASN A 54 0.90 17.57 -11.61
CA ASN A 54 0.51 17.50 -13.01
C ASN A 54 -0.55 16.40 -13.25
N PRO A 55 -1.78 16.74 -13.69
CA PRO A 55 -2.88 15.79 -13.84
C PRO A 55 -2.57 14.57 -14.72
N TRP A 56 -1.71 14.73 -15.73
CA TRP A 56 -1.40 13.64 -16.66
C TRP A 56 -0.64 12.49 -15.99
N TYR A 57 0.25 12.80 -15.05
CA TYR A 57 0.92 11.75 -14.26
C TYR A 57 -0.10 10.94 -13.46
N TYR A 58 -1.16 11.56 -12.95
CA TYR A 58 -2.20 10.86 -12.20
C TYR A 58 -3.10 10.03 -13.11
N VAL A 59 -3.54 10.58 -14.24
CA VAL A 59 -4.44 9.89 -15.18
C VAL A 59 -3.81 8.59 -15.69
N PHE A 60 -2.48 8.57 -15.91
CA PHE A 60 -1.73 7.43 -16.45
C PHE A 60 -0.98 6.61 -15.38
N PHE A 61 -1.36 6.68 -14.10
CA PHE A 61 -0.72 5.91 -13.02
C PHE A 61 0.79 6.10 -12.94
N ALA A 62 1.24 7.35 -13.04
CA ALA A 62 2.61 7.80 -12.93
C ALA A 62 2.79 8.87 -11.83
N ALA A 63 1.83 9.01 -10.90
CA ALA A 63 1.87 9.97 -9.79
C ALA A 63 3.11 9.85 -8.89
N ASN A 64 3.75 8.67 -8.85
CA ASN A 64 5.01 8.47 -8.15
C ASN A 64 6.20 9.16 -8.81
N PHE A 65 6.14 9.41 -10.11
CA PHE A 65 7.15 10.23 -10.79
C PHE A 65 6.88 11.71 -10.60
N ASP A 66 5.62 12.15 -10.61
CA ASP A 66 5.28 13.55 -10.32
C ASP A 66 5.83 13.98 -8.95
N ILE A 67 5.48 13.23 -7.90
CA ILE A 67 5.94 13.52 -6.54
C ILE A 67 7.48 13.42 -6.39
N MET A 68 8.14 12.62 -7.23
CA MET A 68 9.60 12.51 -7.26
C MET A 68 10.25 13.76 -7.86
N HIS A 69 9.63 14.36 -8.90
CA HIS A 69 10.14 15.58 -9.52
C HIS A 69 9.88 16.82 -8.67
N THR A 70 8.78 16.85 -7.90
CA THR A 70 8.45 17.98 -7.03
C THR A 70 9.05 17.87 -5.63
N TRP A 71 9.61 16.72 -5.25
CA TRP A 71 10.15 16.50 -3.90
C TRP A 71 11.20 17.57 -3.51
N PRO A 72 11.17 18.12 -2.28
CA PRO A 72 10.33 17.75 -1.13
C PRO A 72 8.95 18.42 -1.09
N GLU A 73 8.60 19.22 -2.09
CA GLU A 73 7.27 19.81 -2.20
C GLU A 73 6.21 18.73 -2.49
N LYS A 74 5.13 18.78 -1.71
CA LYS A 74 4.00 17.85 -1.86
C LYS A 74 2.88 18.55 -2.63
N PRO A 75 2.05 17.78 -3.36
CA PRO A 75 0.79 18.28 -3.88
C PRO A 75 0.00 19.02 -2.81
N ASP A 76 -0.54 20.16 -3.18
CA ASP A 76 -1.30 21.01 -2.27
C ASP A 76 -2.60 20.31 -1.84
N ALA A 77 -3.27 19.64 -2.78
CA ALA A 77 -4.26 18.64 -2.45
C ALA A 77 -3.58 17.40 -1.85
N LEU A 78 -3.51 17.33 -0.51
CA LEU A 78 -2.92 16.20 0.23
C LEU A 78 -3.49 14.83 -0.20
N LEU A 79 -4.73 14.79 -0.70
CA LEU A 79 -5.34 13.59 -1.26
C LEU A 79 -4.56 13.03 -2.45
N LEU A 80 -3.98 13.89 -3.30
CA LEU A 80 -3.14 13.47 -4.42
C LEU A 80 -1.79 12.89 -3.94
N SER A 81 -1.30 13.35 -2.79
CA SER A 81 -0.01 12.91 -2.24
C SER A 81 0.03 11.44 -1.81
N VAL A 82 -1.11 10.76 -1.64
CA VAL A 82 -1.14 9.32 -1.30
C VAL A 82 -1.16 8.42 -2.54
N LEU A 83 -1.53 8.96 -3.71
CA LEU A 83 -1.83 8.16 -4.90
C LEU A 83 -0.59 7.58 -5.58
N TRP A 84 0.62 8.01 -5.19
CA TRP A 84 1.88 7.50 -5.75
C TRP A 84 2.01 5.98 -5.56
N SER A 85 1.60 5.44 -4.40
CA SER A 85 1.76 4.02 -4.11
C SER A 85 0.80 3.17 -4.96
N VAL A 86 -0.41 3.69 -5.21
CA VAL A 86 -1.43 3.07 -6.07
C VAL A 86 -0.96 3.08 -7.52
N ALA A 87 -0.30 4.15 -7.95
CA ALA A 87 0.36 4.21 -9.26
C ALA A 87 1.42 3.10 -9.40
N VAL A 88 2.29 2.92 -8.41
CA VAL A 88 3.27 1.83 -8.39
C VAL A 88 2.59 0.44 -8.37
N GLU A 89 1.49 0.29 -7.64
CA GLU A 89 0.70 -0.95 -7.60
C GLU A 89 0.12 -1.30 -8.98
N GLU A 90 -0.41 -0.32 -9.72
CA GLU A 90 -0.95 -0.55 -11.07
C GLU A 90 0.15 -0.82 -12.10
N GLN A 91 1.31 -0.16 -12.00
CA GLN A 91 2.49 -0.49 -12.84
C GLN A 91 2.96 -1.93 -12.62
N PHE A 92 2.94 -2.39 -11.37
CA PHE A 92 3.20 -3.81 -11.07
C PHE A 92 2.11 -4.70 -11.68
N TYR A 93 0.83 -4.38 -11.49
CA TYR A 93 -0.25 -5.19 -12.07
C TYR A 93 -0.24 -5.23 -13.59
N LEU A 94 0.27 -4.20 -14.27
CA LEU A 94 0.43 -4.20 -15.71
C LEU A 94 1.39 -5.30 -16.17
N THR A 95 2.52 -5.46 -15.50
CA THR A 95 3.59 -6.38 -15.90
C THR A 95 3.42 -7.79 -15.32
N TRP A 96 2.90 -7.87 -14.11
CA TRP A 96 2.84 -9.09 -13.31
C TRP A 96 2.14 -10.30 -13.96
N PRO A 97 0.88 -10.20 -14.45
CA PRO A 97 0.18 -11.34 -15.02
C PRO A 97 0.83 -11.81 -16.33
N LEU A 98 1.54 -10.94 -17.05
CA LEU A 98 2.30 -11.29 -18.26
C LEU A 98 3.51 -12.14 -17.91
N ILE A 99 4.31 -11.71 -16.93
CA ILE A 99 5.44 -12.47 -16.40
C ILE A 99 4.97 -13.85 -15.93
N LEU A 100 3.90 -13.90 -15.13
CA LEU A 100 3.35 -15.16 -14.63
C LEU A 100 2.71 -16.02 -15.73
N ARG A 101 2.23 -15.46 -16.83
CA ARG A 101 1.73 -16.25 -17.96
C ARG A 101 2.89 -16.94 -18.68
N ILE A 102 3.94 -16.19 -19.00
CA ILE A 102 5.09 -16.65 -19.80
C ILE A 102 5.96 -17.62 -19.00
N VAL A 103 6.26 -17.30 -17.75
CA VAL A 103 7.24 -18.07 -16.96
C VAL A 103 6.60 -19.34 -16.38
N PRO A 104 7.19 -20.54 -16.56
CA PRO A 104 6.70 -21.75 -15.91
C PRO A 104 6.77 -21.68 -14.38
N LEU A 105 5.80 -22.30 -13.68
CA LEU A 105 5.67 -22.25 -12.22
C LEU A 105 6.96 -22.60 -11.45
N LYS A 106 7.75 -23.56 -11.96
CA LYS A 106 9.01 -24.00 -11.35
C LYS A 106 10.09 -22.92 -11.28
N TYR A 107 9.99 -21.87 -12.11
CA TYR A 107 10.96 -20.77 -12.14
C TYR A 107 10.55 -19.57 -11.30
N TYR A 108 9.36 -19.56 -10.70
CA TYR A 108 8.93 -18.46 -9.83
C TYR A 108 9.88 -18.25 -8.65
N ARG A 109 10.45 -19.34 -8.11
CA ARG A 109 11.49 -19.30 -7.08
C ARG A 109 12.76 -18.54 -7.47
N PHE A 110 12.99 -18.28 -8.76
CA PHE A 110 14.09 -17.46 -9.26
C PHE A 110 13.61 -16.07 -9.68
N VAL A 111 12.44 -15.96 -10.32
CA VAL A 111 11.87 -14.68 -10.75
C VAL A 111 11.73 -13.69 -9.59
N PHE A 112 11.13 -14.12 -8.47
CA PHE A 112 10.92 -13.20 -7.34
C PHE A 112 12.24 -12.72 -6.72
N PRO A 113 13.20 -13.59 -6.36
CA PRO A 113 14.50 -13.13 -5.87
C PRO A 113 15.25 -12.26 -6.88
N SER A 114 15.18 -12.55 -8.18
CA SER A 114 15.82 -11.70 -9.20
C SER A 114 15.27 -10.27 -9.20
N ILE A 115 13.95 -10.09 -9.06
CA ILE A 115 13.33 -8.76 -8.94
C ILE A 115 13.75 -8.06 -7.65
N MET A 116 13.85 -8.80 -6.54
CA MET A 116 14.32 -8.27 -5.26
C MET A 116 15.78 -7.80 -5.34
N VAL A 117 16.66 -8.62 -5.92
CA VAL A 117 18.08 -8.27 -6.13
C VAL A 117 18.19 -7.07 -7.06
N PHE A 118 17.44 -7.04 -8.16
CA PHE A 118 17.39 -5.88 -9.05
C PHE A 118 16.99 -4.60 -8.30
N SER A 119 15.97 -4.68 -7.44
CA SER A 119 15.53 -3.55 -6.63
C SER A 119 16.62 -3.08 -5.66
N LEU A 120 17.34 -4.01 -4.99
CA LEU A 120 18.46 -3.67 -4.12
C LEU A 120 19.63 -3.02 -4.87
N VAL A 121 19.97 -3.54 -6.06
CA VAL A 121 21.01 -2.96 -6.92
C VAL A 121 20.61 -1.55 -7.37
N PHE A 122 19.36 -1.34 -7.78
CA PHE A 122 18.85 -0.02 -8.13
C PHE A 122 18.94 0.97 -6.96
N ARG A 123 18.61 0.51 -5.74
CA ARG A 123 18.74 1.31 -4.52
C ARG A 123 20.20 1.62 -4.16
N SER A 124 21.15 0.73 -4.47
CA SER A 124 22.57 0.97 -4.17
C SER A 124 23.17 2.13 -4.95
N PHE A 125 22.60 2.48 -6.12
CA PHE A 125 22.99 3.67 -6.88
C PHE A 125 22.41 4.98 -6.31
N ASN A 126 21.52 4.90 -5.32
CA ASN A 126 20.79 6.04 -4.74
C ASN A 126 20.85 5.99 -3.19
N SER A 127 22.03 5.67 -2.65
CA SER A 127 22.26 5.47 -1.22
C SER A 127 22.59 6.73 -0.44
N GLY A 128 22.80 7.86 -1.10
CA GLY A 128 23.14 9.15 -0.51
C GLY A 128 22.04 9.77 0.35
N ASP A 129 22.37 10.93 0.91
CA ASP A 129 21.56 11.68 1.88
C ASP A 129 20.91 12.94 1.28
N ASN A 130 20.96 13.12 -0.03
CA ASN A 130 20.28 14.25 -0.68
C ASN A 130 18.82 13.93 -1.01
N ASP A 131 18.01 14.98 -1.14
CA ASP A 131 16.58 14.89 -1.42
C ASP A 131 16.25 14.15 -2.72
N HIS A 132 17.08 14.33 -3.75
CA HIS A 132 16.90 13.68 -5.05
C HIS A 132 17.06 12.16 -4.94
N GLU A 133 18.12 11.68 -4.30
CA GLU A 133 18.35 10.26 -4.07
C GLU A 133 17.31 9.67 -3.10
N PHE A 134 16.89 10.43 -2.08
CA PHE A 134 15.77 10.04 -1.23
C PHE A 134 14.49 9.82 -2.05
N ALA A 135 14.14 10.76 -2.93
CA ALA A 135 12.93 10.69 -3.75
C ALA A 135 12.97 9.45 -4.67
N ILE A 136 14.09 9.19 -5.34
CA ILE A 136 14.25 7.98 -6.18
C ILE A 136 14.13 6.72 -5.32
N ARG A 137 14.79 6.68 -4.17
CA ARG A 137 14.77 5.51 -3.28
C ARG A 137 13.40 5.24 -2.68
N TYR A 138 12.57 6.27 -2.49
CA TYR A 138 11.27 6.15 -1.85
C TYR A 138 10.11 5.95 -2.85
N PHE A 139 10.09 6.67 -3.97
CA PHE A 139 8.96 6.72 -4.90
C PHE A 139 9.17 5.97 -6.21
N HIS A 140 10.42 5.77 -6.65
CA HIS A 140 10.67 5.13 -7.95
C HIS A 140 10.22 3.67 -7.93
N THR A 141 9.53 3.24 -8.98
CA THR A 141 8.96 1.88 -9.12
C THR A 141 9.99 0.79 -8.86
N PHE A 142 11.19 0.93 -9.43
CA PHE A 142 12.29 -0.04 -9.25
C PHE A 142 12.83 -0.10 -7.83
N SER A 143 12.74 0.97 -7.05
CA SER A 143 13.10 0.97 -5.63
C SER A 143 12.06 0.26 -4.75
N VAL A 144 10.81 0.15 -5.22
CA VAL A 144 9.65 -0.31 -4.45
C VAL A 144 9.21 -1.73 -4.83
N ILE A 145 9.41 -2.13 -6.09
CA ILE A 145 8.96 -3.42 -6.63
C ILE A 145 9.46 -4.65 -5.87
N GLY A 146 10.56 -4.52 -5.13
CA GLY A 146 11.09 -5.56 -4.25
C GLY A 146 10.09 -6.05 -3.19
N ASP A 147 9.24 -5.17 -2.65
CA ASP A 147 8.23 -5.55 -1.64
C ASP A 147 7.16 -6.46 -2.24
N MET A 148 6.69 -6.10 -3.43
CA MET A 148 5.66 -6.84 -4.15
C MET A 148 6.21 -8.21 -4.59
N ALA A 149 7.46 -8.25 -5.02
CA ALA A 149 8.16 -9.49 -5.33
C ALA A 149 8.33 -10.38 -4.08
N LEU A 150 8.69 -9.82 -2.92
CA LEU A 150 8.79 -10.57 -1.68
C LEU A 150 7.43 -11.14 -1.23
N GLY A 151 6.37 -10.34 -1.31
CA GLY A 151 5.01 -10.81 -1.03
C GLY A 151 4.57 -11.94 -1.96
N GLY A 152 4.90 -11.84 -3.25
CA GLY A 152 4.66 -12.90 -4.22
C GLY A 152 5.51 -14.16 -3.98
N LEU A 153 6.76 -14.02 -3.55
CA LEU A 153 7.62 -15.13 -3.14
C LEU A 153 7.02 -15.86 -1.94
N PHE A 154 6.60 -15.13 -0.91
CA PHE A 154 5.91 -15.71 0.24
C PHE A 154 4.64 -16.44 -0.16
N ALA A 155 3.80 -15.84 -1.00
CA ALA A 155 2.62 -16.51 -1.53
C ALA A 155 2.96 -17.81 -2.29
N TYR A 156 4.04 -17.82 -3.08
CA TYR A 156 4.52 -19.02 -3.76
C TYR A 156 5.02 -20.09 -2.79
N LEU A 157 5.83 -19.71 -1.79
CA LEU A 157 6.40 -20.63 -0.80
C LEU A 157 5.34 -21.29 0.06
N VAL A 158 4.24 -20.61 0.39
CA VAL A 158 3.13 -21.19 1.18
C VAL A 158 2.05 -21.87 0.34
N SER A 159 2.10 -21.75 -1.00
CA SER A 159 1.14 -22.40 -1.90
C SER A 159 1.27 -23.93 -1.89
N TYR A 160 2.45 -24.45 -1.57
CA TYR A 160 2.74 -25.89 -1.53
C TYR A 160 3.09 -26.33 -0.09
N GLU A 161 2.81 -27.60 0.23
CA GLU A 161 3.30 -28.19 1.48
C GLU A 161 4.81 -28.37 1.40
N ASN A 162 5.55 -27.68 2.27
CA ASN A 162 7.00 -27.74 2.34
C ASN A 162 7.49 -27.36 3.76
N LYS A 163 8.81 -27.47 3.98
CA LYS A 163 9.44 -27.12 5.26
C LYS A 163 9.14 -25.67 5.70
N PHE A 164 9.09 -24.73 4.76
CA PHE A 164 8.82 -23.32 5.07
C PHE A 164 7.38 -23.11 5.57
N LYS A 165 6.38 -23.66 4.88
CA LYS A 165 4.98 -23.60 5.32
C LYS A 165 4.81 -24.26 6.68
N GLN A 166 5.40 -25.43 6.89
CA GLN A 166 5.35 -26.13 8.18
C GLN A 166 6.03 -25.34 9.30
N PHE A 167 7.11 -24.63 9.00
CA PHE A 167 7.76 -23.71 9.93
C PHE A 167 6.82 -22.55 10.32
N ILE A 168 6.15 -21.89 9.36
CA ILE A 168 5.17 -20.83 9.66
C ILE A 168 3.99 -21.36 10.48
N VAL A 169 3.46 -22.53 10.13
CA VAL A 169 2.31 -23.14 10.83
C VAL A 169 2.62 -23.43 12.29
N ASN A 170 3.85 -23.88 12.57
CA ASN A 170 4.30 -24.34 13.88
C ASN A 170 5.27 -23.37 14.58
N ILE A 171 5.29 -22.10 14.16
CA ILE A 171 6.15 -21.08 14.76
C ILE A 171 5.87 -20.95 16.27
N SER A 172 6.91 -20.93 17.09
CA SER A 172 6.78 -20.93 18.54
C SER A 172 6.43 -19.54 19.08
N LYS A 173 5.73 -19.47 20.23
CA LYS A 173 5.36 -18.18 20.86
C LYS A 173 6.56 -17.25 21.16
N PRO A 174 7.72 -17.74 21.64
CA PRO A 174 8.89 -16.88 21.83
C PRO A 174 9.40 -16.30 20.51
N MET A 175 9.40 -17.08 19.43
CA MET A 175 9.79 -16.60 18.10
C MET A 175 8.80 -15.57 17.55
N LEU A 176 7.51 -15.75 17.82
CA LEU A 176 6.49 -14.75 17.50
C LEU A 176 6.71 -13.45 18.25
N LEU A 177 6.95 -13.52 19.56
CA LEU A 177 7.23 -12.33 20.37
C LEU A 177 8.47 -11.60 19.82
N LEU A 178 9.53 -12.34 19.49
CA LEU A 178 10.71 -11.78 18.85
C LEU A 178 10.37 -11.11 17.50
N LEU A 179 9.55 -11.75 16.65
CA LEU A 179 9.12 -11.18 15.38
C LEU A 179 8.36 -9.85 15.57
N TYR A 180 7.41 -9.80 16.51
CA TYR A 180 6.65 -8.57 16.80
C TYR A 180 7.54 -7.47 17.38
N VAL A 181 8.40 -7.79 18.35
CA VAL A 181 9.35 -6.83 18.94
C VAL A 181 10.33 -6.34 17.89
N LEU A 182 10.91 -7.23 17.08
CA LEU A 182 11.82 -6.87 15.99
C LEU A 182 11.13 -5.95 14.99
N THR A 183 9.90 -6.28 14.57
CA THR A 183 9.12 -5.44 13.65
C THR A 183 8.88 -4.06 14.25
N PHE A 184 8.52 -3.99 15.54
CA PHE A 184 8.30 -2.74 16.25
C PHE A 184 9.58 -1.90 16.33
N VAL A 185 10.70 -2.49 16.76
CA VAL A 185 11.99 -1.81 16.89
C VAL A 185 12.50 -1.33 15.53
N VAL A 186 12.50 -2.19 14.51
CA VAL A 186 12.96 -1.85 13.16
C VAL A 186 12.12 -0.71 12.57
N THR A 187 10.81 -0.70 12.81
CA THR A 187 9.93 0.37 12.29
C THR A 187 10.11 1.68 13.04
N LEU A 188 10.21 1.63 14.38
CA LEU A 188 10.32 2.82 15.23
C LEU A 188 11.69 3.51 15.08
N PHE A 189 12.76 2.72 15.01
CA PHE A 189 14.14 3.20 14.91
C PHE A 189 14.68 3.12 13.48
N LYS A 190 13.82 3.06 12.46
CA LYS A 190 14.26 2.87 11.07
C LYS A 190 15.28 3.92 10.62
N ASN A 191 15.12 5.18 11.05
CA ASN A 191 16.01 6.27 10.65
C ASN A 191 17.41 6.14 11.28
N GLU A 192 17.49 5.54 12.47
CA GLU A 192 18.74 5.28 13.19
C GLU A 192 19.41 3.99 12.70
N ILE A 193 18.62 2.98 12.33
CA ILE A 193 19.11 1.68 11.84
C ILE A 193 19.58 1.79 10.39
N PHE A 194 18.84 2.51 9.56
CA PHE A 194 19.02 2.59 8.11
C PHE A 194 19.53 3.96 7.69
N VAL A 195 20.64 4.38 8.29
CA VAL A 195 21.34 5.62 7.92
C VAL A 195 21.74 5.63 6.43
N PRO A 196 21.87 6.81 5.82
CA PRO A 196 22.39 6.97 4.46
C PRO A 196 23.70 6.19 4.25
N GLY A 197 23.85 5.60 3.06
CA GLY A 197 24.93 4.68 2.70
C GLY A 197 24.42 3.25 2.53
N ILE A 198 25.22 2.26 2.92
CA ILE A 198 24.88 0.84 2.72
C ILE A 198 23.58 0.43 3.47
N PRO A 199 23.32 0.85 4.72
CA PRO A 199 22.15 0.38 5.47
C PRO A 199 20.81 0.70 4.80
N VAL A 200 20.63 1.92 4.28
CA VAL A 200 19.36 2.37 3.67
C VAL A 200 18.95 1.58 2.42
N ILE A 201 19.89 0.88 1.78
CA ILE A 201 19.62 -0.03 0.67
C ILE A 201 18.67 -1.15 1.14
N PHE A 202 18.88 -1.66 2.35
CA PHE A 202 18.16 -2.81 2.91
C PHE A 202 16.90 -2.43 3.70
N GLU A 203 16.66 -1.15 3.99
CA GLU A 203 15.51 -0.66 4.79
C GLU A 203 14.19 -1.33 4.37
N ARG A 204 13.81 -1.18 3.10
CA ARG A 204 12.50 -1.63 2.61
C ARG A 204 12.37 -3.15 2.65
N ILE A 205 13.41 -3.89 2.26
CA ILE A 205 13.32 -5.36 2.23
C ILE A 205 13.26 -5.97 3.63
N VAL A 206 13.95 -5.38 4.62
CA VAL A 206 13.88 -5.82 6.02
C VAL A 206 12.50 -5.56 6.59
N ILE A 207 11.96 -4.36 6.38
CA ILE A 207 10.60 -4.00 6.83
C ILE A 207 9.55 -4.87 6.14
N ALA A 208 9.63 -5.03 4.82
CA ALA A 208 8.71 -5.86 4.04
C ALA A 208 8.78 -7.34 4.47
N PHE A 209 9.96 -7.84 4.82
CA PHE A 209 10.13 -9.20 5.36
C PHE A 209 9.44 -9.34 6.72
N CYS A 210 9.64 -8.39 7.64
CA CYS A 210 8.99 -8.39 8.95
C CYS A 210 7.46 -8.40 8.82
N PHE A 211 6.88 -7.48 8.04
CA PHE A 211 5.44 -7.44 7.82
C PHE A 211 4.92 -8.65 7.04
N GLY A 212 5.65 -9.14 6.04
CA GLY A 212 5.26 -10.34 5.30
C GLY A 212 5.23 -11.58 6.20
N MET A 213 6.16 -11.72 7.14
CA MET A 213 6.15 -12.79 8.14
C MET A 213 4.95 -12.68 9.09
N ILE A 214 4.59 -11.47 9.54
CA ILE A 214 3.36 -11.24 10.33
C ILE A 214 2.11 -11.62 9.53
N ILE A 215 2.04 -11.26 8.24
CA ILE A 215 0.91 -11.63 7.37
C ILE A 215 0.81 -13.15 7.25
N LEU A 216 1.93 -13.85 7.01
CA LEU A 216 1.96 -15.30 6.94
C LEU A 216 1.53 -15.96 8.25
N GLU A 217 2.01 -15.43 9.38
CA GLU A 217 1.64 -15.88 10.71
C GLU A 217 0.13 -15.74 10.95
N GLN A 218 -0.43 -14.55 10.71
CA GLN A 218 -1.85 -14.30 10.92
C GLN A 218 -2.74 -15.22 10.08
N ASN A 219 -2.31 -15.58 8.86
CA ASN A 219 -3.07 -16.46 7.96
C ASN A 219 -2.89 -17.96 8.22
N TYR A 220 -1.70 -18.42 8.63
CA TYR A 220 -1.36 -19.86 8.63
C TYR A 220 -0.94 -20.43 10.00
N ALA A 221 -0.44 -19.62 10.94
CA ALA A 221 0.06 -20.13 12.22
C ALA A 221 -1.07 -20.70 13.10
N LYS A 222 -0.85 -21.87 13.70
CA LYS A 222 -1.78 -22.51 14.66
C LYS A 222 -1.69 -21.88 16.05
N HIS A 223 -0.49 -21.49 16.48
CA HIS A 223 -0.20 -21.03 17.85
C HIS A 223 0.12 -19.53 17.91
N SER A 224 -0.78 -18.71 17.34
CA SER A 224 -0.61 -17.26 17.36
C SER A 224 -0.72 -16.68 18.77
N LEU A 225 -0.01 -15.56 19.03
CA LEU A 225 -0.16 -14.78 20.26
C LEU A 225 -1.55 -14.13 20.33
N PHE A 226 -2.01 -13.60 19.20
CA PHE A 226 -3.35 -13.06 19.02
C PHE A 226 -3.73 -13.20 17.54
N LYS A 227 -4.98 -13.58 17.26
CA LYS A 227 -5.51 -13.63 15.90
C LYS A 227 -6.38 -12.41 15.64
N MET A 228 -5.98 -11.56 14.69
CA MET A 228 -6.77 -10.39 14.28
C MET A 228 -8.16 -10.78 13.77
N SER A 229 -8.30 -11.96 13.17
CA SER A 229 -9.59 -12.50 12.72
C SER A 229 -10.61 -12.72 13.84
N ASN A 230 -10.17 -12.85 15.10
CA ASN A 230 -11.07 -13.00 16.25
C ASN A 230 -11.76 -11.67 16.60
N PHE A 231 -11.15 -10.54 16.25
CA PHE A 231 -11.71 -9.20 16.46
C PHE A 231 -12.60 -8.81 15.28
N LYS A 232 -13.87 -9.25 15.33
CA LYS A 232 -14.84 -9.05 14.23
C LYS A 232 -14.93 -7.60 13.75
N VAL A 233 -14.89 -6.62 14.65
CA VAL A 233 -14.94 -5.18 14.29
C VAL A 233 -13.74 -4.80 13.40
N ILE A 234 -12.53 -5.15 13.83
CA ILE A 234 -11.29 -4.87 13.09
C ILE A 234 -11.29 -5.62 11.76
N SER A 235 -11.69 -6.90 11.77
CA SER A 235 -11.76 -7.70 10.54
C SER A 235 -12.79 -7.14 9.54
N ASN A 236 -13.93 -6.62 10.02
CA ASN A 236 -14.94 -5.97 9.17
C ASN A 236 -14.43 -4.65 8.60
N LEU A 237 -13.64 -3.88 9.36
CA LEU A 237 -12.97 -2.68 8.85
C LEU A 237 -12.00 -3.01 7.69
N GLY A 238 -11.50 -4.24 7.65
CA GLY A 238 -10.71 -4.79 6.53
C GLY A 238 -11.35 -4.56 5.15
N ILE A 239 -12.68 -4.58 5.06
CA ILE A 239 -13.45 -4.38 3.82
C ILE A 239 -13.25 -2.95 3.28
N TYR A 240 -13.12 -1.97 4.16
CA TYR A 240 -13.04 -0.54 3.84
C TYR A 240 -11.61 -0.01 3.79
N THR A 241 -10.61 -0.90 3.90
CA THR A 241 -9.19 -0.51 4.00
C THR A 241 -8.69 0.26 2.78
N TYR A 242 -9.16 -0.07 1.59
CA TYR A 242 -8.77 0.65 0.37
C TYR A 242 -9.36 2.08 0.34
N GLY A 243 -10.65 2.22 0.68
CA GLY A 243 -11.29 3.52 0.91
C GLY A 243 -10.57 4.36 1.96
N LEU A 244 -10.23 3.73 3.09
CA LEU A 244 -9.54 4.38 4.20
C LEU A 244 -8.14 4.82 3.79
N TYR A 245 -7.42 3.97 3.06
CA TYR A 245 -6.10 4.31 2.52
C TYR A 245 -6.15 5.50 1.57
N CYS A 246 -7.08 5.52 0.61
CA CYS A 246 -7.12 6.61 -0.36
C CYS A 246 -7.65 7.91 0.25
N LEU A 247 -8.65 7.85 1.14
CA LEU A 247 -9.41 9.03 1.59
C LEU A 247 -8.95 9.60 2.94
N HIS A 248 -8.00 8.98 3.65
CA HIS A 248 -7.62 9.45 4.99
C HIS A 248 -7.06 10.89 5.01
N PHE A 249 -6.35 11.33 3.97
CA PHE A 249 -5.89 12.72 3.90
C PHE A 249 -7.03 13.73 3.78
N LEU A 250 -8.17 13.34 3.19
CA LEU A 250 -9.38 14.16 3.20
C LEU A 250 -9.96 14.25 4.62
N GLY A 251 -10.00 13.12 5.35
CA GLY A 251 -10.41 13.10 6.76
C GLY A 251 -9.50 13.95 7.65
N LEU A 252 -8.18 13.89 7.42
CA LEU A 252 -7.18 14.71 8.10
C LEU A 252 -7.38 16.21 7.80
N TYR A 253 -7.55 16.57 6.53
CA TYR A 253 -7.77 17.96 6.14
C TYR A 253 -9.04 18.54 6.78
N LEU A 254 -10.15 17.79 6.77
CA LEU A 254 -11.39 18.20 7.41
C LEU A 254 -11.23 18.33 8.94
N ALA A 255 -10.48 17.42 9.58
CA ALA A 255 -10.17 17.54 11.01
C ALA A 255 -9.40 18.84 11.31
N ILE A 256 -8.39 19.18 10.50
CA ILE A 256 -7.64 20.44 10.63
C ILE A 256 -8.57 21.64 10.53
N LYS A 257 -9.48 21.66 9.55
CA LYS A 257 -10.44 22.77 9.39
C LYS A 257 -11.39 22.91 10.57
N VAL A 258 -11.89 21.79 11.12
CA VAL A 258 -12.75 21.79 12.31
C VAL A 258 -11.99 22.33 13.53
N MET A 259 -10.78 21.85 13.78
CA MET A 259 -9.96 22.32 14.91
C MET A 259 -9.64 23.81 14.79
N ASN A 260 -9.28 24.27 13.58
CA ASN A 260 -9.05 25.69 13.28
C ASN A 260 -10.28 26.55 13.51
N GLY A 261 -11.47 26.09 13.11
CA GLY A 261 -12.73 26.79 13.35
C GLY A 261 -13.12 26.86 14.82
N LEU A 262 -12.68 25.91 15.64
CA LEU A 262 -12.86 25.91 17.10
C LEU A 262 -11.75 26.67 17.85
N HIS A 263 -10.81 27.30 17.13
CA HIS A 263 -9.62 27.95 17.69
C HIS A 263 -8.74 27.02 18.55
N LEU A 264 -8.79 25.71 18.28
CA LEU A 264 -8.01 24.68 18.97
C LEU A 264 -6.71 24.37 18.22
N ASN A 265 -5.87 25.38 18.05
CA ASN A 265 -4.65 25.32 17.22
C ASN A 265 -3.36 25.26 18.04
N GLY A 266 -3.46 24.82 19.30
CA GLY A 266 -2.35 24.76 20.24
C GLY A 266 -1.42 23.57 20.00
N SER A 267 -0.20 23.67 20.52
CA SER A 267 0.78 22.58 20.59
C SER A 267 0.51 21.59 21.74
N ASP A 268 -0.60 21.76 22.45
CA ASP A 268 -0.93 20.92 23.59
C ASP A 268 -1.15 19.47 23.15
N THR A 269 -0.69 18.53 23.98
CA THR A 269 -0.79 17.10 23.73
C THR A 269 -2.23 16.63 23.55
N TRP A 270 -3.17 17.21 24.30
CA TRP A 270 -4.58 16.89 24.21
C TRP A 270 -5.20 17.35 22.87
N VAL A 271 -4.74 18.48 22.32
CA VAL A 271 -5.17 18.99 20.99
C VAL A 271 -4.70 18.02 19.90
N ALA A 272 -3.44 17.61 19.94
CA ALA A 272 -2.88 16.66 19.00
C ALA A 272 -3.61 15.30 19.05
N PHE A 273 -3.89 14.80 20.25
CA PHE A 273 -4.65 13.55 20.42
C PHE A 273 -6.09 13.68 19.89
N SER A 274 -6.76 14.80 20.18
CA SER A 274 -8.11 15.09 19.70
C SER A 274 -8.17 15.18 18.17
N MET A 275 -7.18 15.85 17.57
CA MET A 275 -7.03 15.94 16.12
C MET A 275 -6.81 14.57 15.48
N MET A 276 -5.94 13.73 16.05
CA MET A 276 -5.71 12.37 15.56
C MET A 276 -6.99 11.52 15.62
N LEU A 277 -7.71 11.58 16.75
CA LEU A 277 -8.96 10.84 16.92
C LEU A 277 -10.04 11.32 15.95
N LEU A 278 -10.19 12.64 15.79
CA LEU A 278 -11.14 13.24 14.85
C LEU A 278 -10.81 12.87 13.41
N ALA A 279 -9.53 12.97 13.01
CA ALA A 279 -9.08 12.57 11.68
C ALA A 279 -9.36 11.09 11.41
N LEU A 280 -9.15 10.20 12.39
CA LEU A 280 -9.46 8.78 12.26
C LEU A 280 -10.96 8.54 12.09
N ILE A 281 -11.80 9.17 12.93
CA ILE A 281 -13.27 9.04 12.86
C ILE A 281 -13.78 9.54 11.50
N LEU A 282 -13.33 10.70 11.05
CA LEU A 282 -13.71 11.26 9.76
C LEU A 282 -13.23 10.37 8.60
N SER A 283 -12.01 9.85 8.66
CA SER A 283 -11.48 8.93 7.64
C SER A 283 -12.28 7.64 7.53
N ILE A 284 -12.67 7.05 8.67
CA ILE A 284 -13.55 5.87 8.71
C ILE A 284 -14.92 6.22 8.15
N GLY A 285 -15.53 7.33 8.58
CA GLY A 285 -16.84 7.77 8.11
C GLY A 285 -16.88 8.01 6.59
N ILE A 286 -15.90 8.73 6.06
CA ILE A 286 -15.77 9.01 4.62
C ILE A 286 -15.54 7.72 3.84
N SER A 287 -14.69 6.81 4.33
CA SER A 287 -14.45 5.51 3.69
C SER A 287 -15.71 4.64 3.66
N LEU A 288 -16.48 4.61 4.76
CA LEU A 288 -17.77 3.90 4.80
C LEU A 288 -18.75 4.48 3.78
N MET A 289 -18.87 5.80 3.71
CA MET A 289 -19.71 6.47 2.72
C MET A 289 -19.28 6.14 1.29
N SER A 290 -17.98 6.25 0.99
CA SER A 290 -17.41 5.90 -0.31
C SER A 290 -17.75 4.45 -0.69
N TYR A 291 -17.54 3.52 0.24
CA TYR A 291 -17.81 2.11 -0.03
C TYR A 291 -19.29 1.86 -0.36
N HIS A 292 -20.20 2.36 0.47
CA HIS A 292 -21.62 2.08 0.34
C HIS A 292 -22.29 2.83 -0.82
N LEU A 293 -21.86 4.05 -1.12
CA LEU A 293 -22.46 4.90 -2.15
C LEU A 293 -21.82 4.71 -3.52
N PHE A 294 -20.55 4.30 -3.58
CA PHE A 294 -19.79 4.28 -4.82
C PHE A 294 -19.10 2.93 -5.10
N GLU A 295 -18.18 2.48 -4.25
CA GLU A 295 -17.30 1.33 -4.57
C GLU A 295 -18.06 0.00 -4.71
N LYS A 296 -19.09 -0.21 -3.87
CA LYS A 296 -19.82 -1.49 -3.78
C LYS A 296 -20.41 -1.94 -5.12
N TRP A 297 -20.80 -1.03 -6.00
CA TRP A 297 -21.33 -1.38 -7.33
C TRP A 297 -20.26 -2.03 -8.22
N PHE A 298 -19.08 -1.42 -8.30
CA PHE A 298 -17.96 -1.92 -9.09
C PHE A 298 -17.41 -3.23 -8.52
N LEU A 299 -17.34 -3.34 -7.19
CA LEU A 299 -16.87 -4.55 -6.51
C LEU A 299 -17.79 -5.76 -6.76
N LYS A 300 -19.10 -5.55 -6.86
CA LYS A 300 -20.04 -6.61 -7.27
C LYS A 300 -19.84 -7.04 -8.73
N LEU A 301 -19.54 -6.08 -9.62
CA LEU A 301 -19.29 -6.39 -11.04
C LEU A 301 -18.00 -7.20 -11.21
N LYS A 302 -16.97 -6.87 -10.43
CA LYS A 302 -15.68 -7.57 -10.38
C LYS A 302 -15.83 -9.07 -10.12
N ASP A 303 -16.77 -9.46 -9.24
CA ASP A 303 -16.96 -10.86 -8.86
C ASP A 303 -17.41 -11.76 -10.02
N LYS A 304 -18.01 -11.19 -11.08
CA LYS A 304 -18.38 -11.93 -12.31
C LYS A 304 -17.17 -12.44 -13.10
N PHE A 305 -15.99 -11.86 -12.89
CA PHE A 305 -14.76 -12.21 -13.58
C PHE A 305 -13.81 -13.03 -12.69
N ALA A 306 -14.24 -13.42 -11.49
CA ALA A 306 -13.45 -14.23 -10.58
C ALA A 306 -13.27 -15.66 -11.09
N PHE A 307 -12.06 -16.19 -10.99
CA PHE A 307 -11.81 -17.61 -11.24
C PHE A 307 -12.28 -18.40 -10.01
N ILE A 308 -13.45 -19.02 -10.11
CA ILE A 308 -14.01 -19.85 -9.05
C ILE A 308 -13.51 -21.28 -9.24
N VAL A 309 -12.56 -21.69 -8.41
CA VAL A 309 -12.27 -23.12 -8.24
C VAL A 309 -13.42 -23.68 -7.40
N LYS A 310 -14.36 -24.40 -8.02
CA LYS A 310 -15.24 -25.28 -7.25
C LYS A 310 -14.34 -26.28 -6.52
N LYS A 311 -14.27 -26.18 -5.20
CA LYS A 311 -13.75 -27.23 -4.34
C LYS A 311 -14.81 -28.31 -4.20
#